data_AF-M0DWC8-F1
#
_entry.id   AF-M0DWC8-F1
#
_cell.length_a   1.000
_cell.length_b   1.000
_cell.length_c   1.000
_cell.angle_alpha   90.00
_cell.angle_beta   90.00
_cell.angle_gamma   90.00
#
_symmetry.space_group_name_H-M   'P 1'
#
loop_
_entity.id
_entity.type
_entity.pdbx_description
1 polymer ?
#
loop_
_entity_poly.entity_id
_entity_poly.type
_entity_poly.pdbx_seq_one_letter_code
_entity_poly.pdbx_strand_id
1 'polypeptide(L)'
;MAGKYVTSENNLPDDPEGEEIRLQVSDEETKEIFDIKARVDRDPENLADPERLTVVKGPHENIEEEWYLDVIETDDGKQVDSALLEATMEDVNDQSTVINTRSEEVKTLLQYLTERGEFESVSEASRTIMLEYLSDAYPDLVSEYIDLKVESERSELASELREGE
;
A
#
# COMPACT_ATOMS: atom_id res chain seq x y z
N MET A 1 -5.65 -4.10 -16.76
CA MET A 1 -7.05 -3.65 -16.89
C MET A 1 -6.95 -2.27 -17.49
N ALA A 2 -7.68 -1.94 -18.54
CA ALA A 2 -7.61 -0.60 -19.14
C ALA A 2 -8.45 0.36 -18.28
N GLY A 3 -7.80 1.06 -17.36
CA GLY A 3 -8.37 2.11 -16.54
C GLY A 3 -8.78 3.29 -17.41
N LYS A 4 -9.93 3.88 -17.07
CA LYS A 4 -10.33 5.18 -17.59
C LYS A 4 -10.24 6.16 -16.45
N TYR A 5 -9.29 7.08 -16.58
CA TYR A 5 -8.99 8.06 -15.55
C TYR A 5 -9.63 9.39 -15.89
N VAL A 6 -10.04 10.12 -14.87
CA VAL A 6 -10.58 11.47 -14.98
C VAL A 6 -9.75 12.41 -14.13
N THR A 7 -9.32 13.53 -14.68
CA THR A 7 -8.63 14.60 -13.94
C THR A 7 -9.18 15.97 -14.30
N SER A 8 -8.86 16.97 -13.49
CA SER A 8 -9.18 18.38 -13.77
C SER A 8 -8.01 19.06 -14.46
N GLU A 9 -8.28 20.00 -15.37
CA GLU A 9 -7.22 20.77 -16.05
C GLU A 9 -6.32 21.51 -15.04
N ASN A 10 -6.86 21.94 -13.89
CA ASN A 10 -6.08 22.55 -12.81
C ASN A 10 -5.02 21.64 -12.18
N ASN A 11 -5.11 20.33 -12.39
CA ASN A 11 -4.15 19.35 -11.91
C ASN A 11 -3.03 19.06 -12.93
N LEU A 12 -3.14 19.59 -14.16
CA LEU A 12 -2.11 19.48 -15.19
C LEU A 12 -1.18 20.70 -15.14
N PRO A 13 0.15 20.50 -15.31
CA PRO A 13 1.07 21.60 -15.55
C PRO A 13 0.82 22.26 -16.93
N ASP A 14 1.39 23.45 -17.15
CA ASP A 14 1.19 24.22 -18.40
C ASP A 14 1.69 23.49 -19.66
N ASP A 15 2.71 22.62 -19.55
CA ASP A 15 3.26 21.79 -20.64
C ASP A 15 3.44 20.34 -20.15
N PRO A 16 2.38 19.53 -20.16
CA PRO A 16 2.39 18.17 -19.61
C PRO A 16 2.88 17.10 -20.60
N GLU A 17 3.11 17.45 -21.86
CA GLU A 17 3.35 16.50 -22.95
C GLU A 17 4.74 15.85 -22.85
N GLY A 18 4.77 14.52 -22.73
CA GLY A 18 6.00 13.72 -22.75
C GLY A 18 6.83 13.72 -21.47
N GLU A 19 6.46 14.52 -20.46
CA GLU A 19 7.12 14.55 -19.15
C GLU A 19 6.47 13.61 -18.13
N GLU A 20 7.26 13.13 -17.16
CA GLU A 20 6.75 12.37 -16.02
C GLU A 20 6.16 13.35 -14.99
N ILE A 21 4.85 13.27 -14.77
CA ILE A 21 4.14 14.20 -13.89
C ILE A 21 3.32 13.45 -12.84
N ARG A 22 3.11 14.11 -11.69
CA ARG A 22 2.21 13.61 -10.65
C ARG A 22 0.84 14.22 -10.82
N LEU A 23 -0.18 13.37 -10.87
CA LEU A 23 -1.55 13.74 -11.15
C LEU A 23 -2.49 13.09 -10.16
N GLN A 24 -3.37 13.88 -9.59
CA GLN A 24 -4.55 13.33 -8.93
C GLN A 24 -5.57 12.95 -9.99
N VAL A 25 -5.91 11.66 -10.03
CA VAL A 25 -6.90 11.09 -10.94
C VAL A 25 -8.03 10.47 -10.15
N SER A 26 -9.19 10.38 -10.81
CA SER A 26 -10.31 9.59 -10.34
C SER A 26 -10.61 8.48 -11.32
N ASP A 27 -10.82 7.27 -10.82
CA ASP A 27 -11.25 6.14 -11.65
C ASP A 27 -12.71 6.31 -12.08
N GLU A 28 -12.99 6.16 -13.38
CA GLU A 28 -14.35 6.35 -13.93
C GLU A 28 -15.36 5.35 -13.35
N GLU A 29 -14.93 4.12 -13.05
CA GLU A 29 -15.77 3.02 -12.58
C GLU A 29 -15.96 3.06 -11.06
N THR A 30 -14.88 3.13 -10.28
CA THR A 30 -14.94 3.07 -8.81
C THR A 30 -15.20 4.42 -8.16
N LYS A 31 -14.96 5.53 -8.88
CA LYS A 31 -14.98 6.91 -8.35
C LYS A 31 -13.96 7.15 -7.24
N GLU A 32 -13.00 6.26 -7.04
CA GLU A 32 -11.90 6.46 -6.12
C GLU A 32 -10.96 7.55 -6.67
N ILE A 33 -10.33 8.30 -5.76
CA ILE A 33 -9.40 9.39 -6.07
C ILE A 33 -8.06 8.99 -5.48
N PHE A 34 -7.01 9.03 -6.29
CA PHE A 34 -5.65 8.70 -5.90
C PHE A 34 -4.64 9.47 -6.74
N ASP A 35 -3.40 9.48 -6.30
CA ASP A 35 -2.31 10.16 -6.99
C ASP A 35 -1.54 9.14 -7.83
N ILE A 36 -1.26 9.48 -9.08
CA ILE A 36 -0.42 8.65 -9.95
C ILE A 36 0.77 9.44 -10.43
N LYS A 37 1.89 8.75 -10.64
CA LYS A 37 2.98 9.23 -11.46
C LYS A 37 2.80 8.62 -12.84
N ALA A 38 2.57 9.47 -13.83
CA ALA A 38 2.32 9.02 -15.19
C ALA A 38 3.04 9.93 -16.19
N ARG A 39 3.34 9.39 -17.37
CA ARG A 39 3.66 10.22 -18.53
C ARG A 39 2.36 10.53 -19.26
N VAL A 40 2.15 11.78 -19.62
CA VAL A 40 0.93 12.23 -20.28
C VAL A 40 1.22 12.72 -21.68
N ASP A 41 0.37 12.36 -22.64
CA ASP A 41 0.50 12.78 -24.02
C ASP A 41 -0.87 12.80 -24.71
N ARG A 42 -1.02 13.64 -25.73
CA ARG A 42 -2.24 13.66 -26.57
C ARG A 42 -2.21 12.59 -27.64
N ASP A 43 -1.02 12.17 -28.05
CA ASP A 43 -0.81 11.12 -29.03
C ASP A 43 -0.43 9.81 -28.31
N PRO A 44 -1.27 8.76 -28.38
CA PRO A 44 -1.01 7.49 -27.70
C PRO A 44 0.24 6.77 -28.23
N GLU A 45 0.70 7.11 -29.44
CA GLU A 45 1.91 6.54 -30.04
C GLU A 45 3.21 7.00 -29.35
N ASN A 46 3.15 8.07 -28.54
CA ASN A 46 4.28 8.58 -27.76
C ASN A 46 4.43 7.87 -26.39
N LEU A 47 3.51 6.95 -26.07
CA LEU A 47 3.42 6.25 -24.79
C LEU A 47 3.64 4.75 -24.97
N ALA A 48 4.17 4.06 -23.94
CA ALA A 48 4.47 2.63 -24.05
C ALA A 48 3.21 1.77 -23.82
N ASP A 49 2.38 2.13 -22.83
CA ASP A 49 1.08 1.51 -22.56
C ASP A 49 0.01 2.60 -22.34
N PRO A 50 -0.56 3.17 -23.42
CA PRO A 50 -1.47 4.31 -23.31
C PRO A 50 -2.84 3.91 -22.74
N GLU A 51 -3.18 4.45 -21.59
CA GLU A 51 -4.50 4.45 -20.97
C GLU A 51 -5.23 5.78 -21.19
N ARG A 52 -6.56 5.77 -21.10
CA ARG A 52 -7.37 6.95 -21.40
C ARG A 52 -7.48 7.88 -20.19
N LEU A 53 -7.26 9.16 -20.43
CA LEU A 53 -7.42 10.23 -19.47
C LEU A 53 -8.44 11.26 -19.98
N THR A 54 -9.51 11.49 -19.23
CA THR A 54 -10.47 12.56 -19.49
C THR A 54 -10.08 13.79 -18.66
N VAL A 55 -9.78 14.90 -19.33
CA VAL A 55 -9.43 16.18 -18.70
C VAL A 55 -10.64 17.11 -18.70
N VAL A 56 -11.08 17.53 -17.52
CA VAL A 56 -12.24 18.42 -17.34
C VAL A 56 -11.78 19.86 -17.14
N LYS A 57 -12.21 20.79 -18.01
CA LYS A 57 -11.85 22.21 -17.96
C LYS A 57 -12.69 23.03 -16.98
N GLY A 58 -12.79 22.58 -15.73
CA GLY A 58 -13.41 23.32 -14.62
C GLY A 58 -14.85 22.90 -14.28
N PRO A 59 -15.37 23.30 -13.10
CA PRO A 59 -16.61 22.77 -12.51
C PRO A 59 -17.91 23.24 -13.19
N HIS A 60 -17.82 24.18 -14.14
CA HIS A 60 -18.97 24.80 -14.80
C HIS A 60 -18.90 24.77 -16.34
N GLU A 61 -17.86 24.17 -16.91
CA GLU A 61 -17.67 24.09 -18.35
C GLU A 61 -17.80 22.63 -18.80
N ASN A 62 -18.74 22.36 -19.71
CA ASN A 62 -18.92 21.03 -20.31
C ASN A 62 -17.89 20.80 -21.42
N ILE A 63 -16.62 21.09 -21.15
CA ILE A 63 -15.53 20.90 -22.10
C ILE A 63 -14.63 19.82 -21.51
N GLU A 64 -14.72 18.64 -22.11
CA GLU A 64 -13.92 17.46 -21.81
C GLU A 64 -12.91 17.28 -22.95
N GLU A 65 -11.63 17.14 -22.62
CA GLU A 65 -10.56 16.85 -23.58
C GLU A 65 -10.05 15.42 -23.32
N GLU A 66 -9.96 14.60 -24.37
CA GLU A 66 -9.46 13.21 -24.26
C GLU A 66 -7.96 13.18 -24.50
N TRP A 67 -7.23 12.64 -23.53
CA TRP A 67 -5.78 12.54 -23.46
C TRP A 67 -5.39 11.09 -23.17
N TYR A 68 -4.09 10.80 -23.21
CA TYR A 68 -3.55 9.50 -22.87
C TYR A 68 -2.49 9.63 -21.79
N LEU A 69 -2.38 8.58 -20.98
CA LEU A 69 -1.35 8.48 -19.96
C LEU A 69 -0.73 7.10 -19.95
N ASP A 70 0.51 7.02 -19.50
CA ASP A 70 1.24 5.78 -19.24
C ASP A 70 1.54 5.77 -17.74
N VAL A 71 0.84 4.90 -16.99
CA VAL A 71 0.98 4.83 -15.53
C VAL A 71 2.32 4.21 -15.19
N ILE A 72 3.19 4.99 -14.54
CA ILE A 72 4.51 4.53 -14.10
C ILE A 72 4.41 4.00 -12.66
N GLU A 73 3.76 4.75 -11.77
CA GLU A 73 3.54 4.39 -10.37
C GLU A 73 2.16 4.87 -9.92
N THR A 74 1.39 4.02 -9.22
CA THR A 74 0.12 4.38 -8.59
C THR A 74 0.34 4.55 -7.09
N ASP A 75 0.07 5.74 -6.57
CA ASP A 75 0.08 6.03 -5.13
C ASP A 75 -1.37 6.11 -4.64
N ASP A 76 -1.91 4.96 -4.25
CA ASP A 76 -3.27 4.81 -3.71
C ASP A 76 -3.46 5.45 -2.31
N GLY A 77 -2.50 6.24 -1.83
CA GLY A 77 -2.50 6.80 -0.47
C GLY A 77 -2.42 5.73 0.64
N LYS A 78 -2.18 4.47 0.27
CA LYS A 78 -1.97 3.32 1.16
C LYS A 78 -0.49 2.97 1.28
N GLN A 79 0.40 3.90 0.93
CA GLN A 79 1.82 3.69 1.12
C GLN A 79 2.08 3.56 2.62
N VAL A 80 2.70 2.45 3.02
CA VAL A 80 3.00 2.17 4.41
C VAL A 80 4.00 3.21 4.89
N ASP A 81 3.71 3.87 6.01
CA ASP A 81 4.67 4.78 6.65
C ASP A 81 5.79 3.95 7.29
N SER A 82 6.86 3.68 6.52
CA SER A 82 7.97 2.84 6.94
C SER A 82 8.68 3.40 8.19
N ALA A 83 8.76 4.72 8.33
CA ALA A 83 9.39 5.36 9.48
C ALA A 83 8.57 5.13 10.77
N LEU A 84 7.24 5.22 10.66
CA LEU A 84 6.34 4.90 11.77
C LEU A 84 6.40 3.40 12.11
N LEU A 85 6.45 2.53 11.10
CA LEU A 85 6.53 1.09 11.30
C LEU A 85 7.84 0.69 11.99
N GLU A 86 8.97 1.22 11.53
CA GLU A 86 10.29 1.02 12.13
C GLU A 86 10.32 1.47 13.60
N ALA A 87 9.82 2.67 13.91
CA ALA A 87 9.73 3.17 15.28
C ALA A 87 8.85 2.26 16.16
N THR A 88 7.72 1.77 15.62
CA THR A 88 6.82 0.85 16.33
C THR A 88 7.50 -0.50 16.59
N MET A 89 8.34 -0.99 15.67
CA MET A 89 9.10 -2.24 15.85
C MET A 89 10.10 -2.13 17.00
N GLU A 90 10.80 -0.98 17.11
CA GLU A 90 11.72 -0.70 18.20
C GLU A 90 10.97 -0.65 19.55
N ASP A 91 9.87 0.11 19.61
CA ASP A 91 9.04 0.23 20.81
C ASP A 91 8.49 -1.13 21.31
N VAL A 92 8.12 -2.04 20.40
CA VAL A 92 7.60 -3.36 20.77
C VAL A 92 8.69 -4.28 21.30
N ASN A 93 9.93 -4.20 20.79
CA ASN A 93 11.05 -4.97 21.32
C ASN A 93 11.36 -4.62 22.79
N ASP A 94 11.12 -3.37 23.19
CA ASP A 94 11.33 -2.90 24.57
C ASP A 94 10.17 -3.26 25.54
N GLN A 95 9.05 -3.77 25.05
CA GLN A 95 7.86 -4.06 25.86
C GLN A 95 7.57 -5.56 26.04
N SER A 96 7.10 -5.92 27.24
CA SER A 96 6.63 -7.29 27.56
C SER A 96 5.40 -7.66 26.71
N THR A 97 5.61 -8.54 25.72
CA THR A 97 4.69 -8.80 24.60
C THR A 97 3.62 -9.86 24.92
N VAL A 98 2.88 -9.69 26.03
CA VAL A 98 1.72 -10.55 26.31
C VAL A 98 0.46 -9.90 25.74
N ILE A 99 0.11 -10.26 24.51
CA ILE A 99 -1.20 -9.91 23.93
C ILE A 99 -2.28 -10.70 24.69
N ASN A 100 -2.90 -10.05 25.67
CA ASN A 100 -4.00 -10.62 26.43
C ASN A 100 -5.31 -10.27 25.71
N THR A 101 -5.84 -11.19 24.91
CA THR A 101 -7.17 -11.01 24.32
C THR A 101 -8.21 -11.00 25.46
N ARG A 102 -8.68 -9.81 25.85
CA ARG A 102 -9.61 -9.65 26.98
C ARG A 102 -11.03 -10.14 26.69
N SER A 103 -11.35 -10.46 25.43
CA SER A 103 -12.67 -10.99 25.05
C SER A 103 -12.79 -12.47 25.40
N GLU A 104 -13.80 -12.78 26.19
CA GLU A 104 -14.18 -14.14 26.58
C GLU A 104 -14.67 -14.95 25.36
N GLU A 105 -15.33 -14.28 24.42
CA GLU A 105 -15.84 -14.83 23.18
C GLU A 105 -14.71 -15.35 22.29
N VAL A 106 -13.69 -14.51 22.05
CA VAL A 106 -12.51 -14.91 21.26
C VAL A 106 -11.77 -16.07 21.92
N LYS A 107 -11.58 -16.01 23.25
CA LYS A 107 -10.96 -17.12 24.00
C LYS A 107 -11.73 -18.42 23.85
N THR A 108 -13.06 -18.36 23.92
CA THR A 108 -13.92 -19.53 23.76
C THR A 108 -13.79 -20.14 22.36
N LEU A 109 -13.77 -19.30 21.31
CA LEU A 109 -13.61 -19.77 19.93
C LEU A 109 -12.23 -20.39 19.70
N LEU A 110 -11.15 -19.75 20.15
CA LEU A 110 -9.79 -20.28 20.01
C LEU A 110 -9.59 -21.57 20.81
N GLN A 111 -10.16 -21.65 22.01
CA GLN A 111 -10.16 -22.86 22.82
C GLN A 111 -10.88 -24.01 22.08
N TYR A 112 -12.06 -23.73 21.51
CA TYR A 112 -12.81 -24.72 20.74
C TYR A 112 -12.02 -25.26 19.54
N LEU A 113 -11.33 -24.40 18.79
CA LEU A 113 -10.50 -24.80 17.65
C LEU A 113 -9.32 -25.68 18.10
N THR A 114 -8.69 -25.34 19.22
CA THR A 114 -7.61 -26.14 19.82
C THR A 114 -8.13 -27.50 20.30
N GLU A 115 -9.28 -27.55 20.98
CA GLU A 115 -9.89 -28.82 21.43
C GLU A 115 -10.30 -29.73 20.28
N ARG A 116 -10.59 -29.16 19.10
CA ARG A 116 -10.84 -29.93 17.87
C ARG A 116 -9.57 -30.45 17.19
N GLY A 117 -8.39 -30.05 17.68
CA GLY A 117 -7.09 -30.41 17.10
C GLY A 117 -6.76 -29.67 15.80
N GLU A 118 -7.43 -28.54 15.52
CA GLU A 118 -7.11 -27.70 14.36
C GLU A 118 -5.80 -26.91 14.60
N PHE A 119 -5.43 -26.68 15.88
CA PHE A 119 -4.20 -26.00 16.31
C PHE A 119 -3.61 -26.67 17.56
N GLU A 120 -2.29 -26.56 17.77
CA GLU A 120 -1.63 -27.18 18.93
C GLU A 120 -1.88 -26.40 20.25
N SER A 121 -2.17 -25.10 20.14
CA SER A 121 -2.48 -24.25 21.29
C SER A 121 -3.33 -23.04 20.94
N VAL A 122 -3.96 -22.44 21.94
CA VAL A 122 -4.71 -21.17 21.79
C VAL A 122 -3.81 -20.04 21.28
N SER A 123 -2.55 -19.99 21.71
CA SER A 123 -1.58 -18.98 21.27
C SER A 123 -1.22 -19.15 19.79
N GLU A 124 -1.01 -20.39 19.35
CA GLU A 124 -0.77 -20.71 17.94
C GLU A 124 -1.98 -20.35 17.08
N ALA A 125 -3.19 -20.76 17.49
CA ALA A 125 -4.42 -20.42 16.80
C ALA A 125 -4.57 -18.89 16.66
N SER A 126 -4.36 -18.15 17.76
CA SER A 126 -4.42 -16.70 17.78
C SER A 126 -3.43 -16.07 16.80
N ARG A 127 -2.15 -16.49 16.86
CA ARG A 127 -1.10 -15.92 16.02
C ARG A 127 -1.35 -16.21 14.54
N THR A 128 -1.72 -17.44 14.22
CA THR A 128 -1.94 -17.88 12.84
C THR A 128 -3.10 -17.13 12.22
N ILE A 129 -4.26 -17.11 12.88
CA ILE A 129 -5.46 -16.42 12.37
C ILE A 129 -5.21 -14.92 12.22
N MET A 130 -4.54 -14.27 13.19
CA MET A 130 -4.24 -12.84 13.10
C MET A 130 -3.28 -12.53 11.95
N LEU A 131 -2.23 -13.34 11.76
CA LEU A 131 -1.28 -13.15 10.66
C LEU A 131 -1.91 -13.41 9.30
N GLU A 132 -2.74 -14.44 9.17
CA GLU A 132 -3.48 -14.71 7.94
C GLU A 132 -4.41 -13.54 7.60
N TYR A 133 -5.17 -13.05 8.58
CA TYR A 133 -6.03 -11.88 8.37
C TYR A 133 -5.23 -10.63 7.97
N LEU A 134 -4.10 -10.36 8.64
CA LEU A 134 -3.25 -9.22 8.31
C LEU A 134 -2.66 -9.34 6.90
N SER A 135 -2.25 -10.54 6.49
CA SER A 135 -1.68 -10.79 5.17
C SER A 135 -2.73 -10.64 4.05
N ASP A 136 -3.98 -11.00 4.33
CA ASP A 136 -5.08 -10.86 3.38
C ASP A 136 -5.60 -9.42 3.30
N ALA A 137 -5.80 -8.77 4.45
CA ALA A 137 -6.41 -7.45 4.52
C ALA A 137 -5.43 -6.29 4.33
N TYR A 138 -4.15 -6.48 4.67
CA TYR A 138 -3.09 -5.45 4.61
C TYR A 138 -1.78 -6.03 4.04
N PRO A 139 -1.78 -6.56 2.81
CA PRO A 139 -0.60 -7.23 2.23
C PRO A 139 0.63 -6.32 2.14
N ASP A 140 0.45 -5.04 1.79
CA ASP A 140 1.55 -4.08 1.66
C ASP A 140 2.23 -3.81 3.00
N LEU A 141 1.45 -3.73 4.09
CA LEU A 141 1.96 -3.57 5.46
C LEU A 141 2.80 -4.77 5.89
N VAL A 142 2.36 -5.98 5.57
CA VAL A 142 3.09 -7.20 5.89
C VAL A 142 4.38 -7.29 5.08
N SER A 143 4.35 -6.92 3.80
CA SER A 143 5.55 -6.89 2.95
C SER A 143 6.59 -5.91 3.50
N GLU A 144 6.19 -4.67 3.77
CA GLU A 144 7.07 -3.64 4.29
C GLU A 144 7.69 -4.04 5.64
N TYR A 145 6.88 -4.65 6.53
CA TYR A 145 7.39 -5.18 7.80
C TYR A 145 8.48 -6.23 7.59
N ILE A 146 8.31 -7.14 6.63
CA ILE A 146 9.30 -8.19 6.33
C ILE A 146 10.58 -7.55 5.80
N ASP A 147 10.49 -6.57 4.90
CA ASP A 147 11.64 -5.90 4.33
C ASP A 147 12.45 -5.17 5.43
N LEU A 148 11.79 -4.36 6.26
CA LEU A 148 12.41 -3.69 7.41
C LEU A 148 13.03 -4.69 8.39
N LYS A 149 12.35 -5.81 8.66
CA LYS A 149 12.88 -6.88 9.54
C LYS A 149 14.18 -7.46 8.99
N VAL A 150 14.24 -7.76 7.69
CA VAL A 150 15.43 -8.30 7.03
C VAL A 150 16.57 -7.28 7.03
N GLU A 151 16.27 -5.99 6.82
CA GLU A 151 17.26 -4.92 6.89
C GLU A 151 17.84 -4.75 8.30
N SER A 152 16.97 -4.78 9.32
CA SER A 152 17.37 -4.73 10.73
C SER A 152 18.31 -5.88 11.10
N GLU A 153 17.94 -7.13 10.79
CA GLU A 153 18.78 -8.31 11.08
C GLU A 153 20.13 -8.25 10.35
N ARG A 154 20.16 -7.74 9.11
CA ARG A 154 21.42 -7.52 8.37
C ARG A 154 22.30 -6.45 9.01
N SER A 155 21.70 -5.38 9.52
CA SER A 155 22.40 -4.30 10.20
C SER A 155 23.02 -4.78 11.52
N GLU A 156 22.27 -5.54 12.31
CA GLU A 156 22.74 -6.16 13.56
C GLU A 156 23.97 -7.05 13.31
N LEU A 157 23.87 -7.98 12.35
CA LEU A 157 24.99 -8.86 11.97
C LEU A 157 26.22 -8.06 11.51
N ALA A 158 26.03 -6.97 10.77
CA ALA A 158 27.12 -6.11 10.31
C ALA A 158 27.74 -5.26 11.43
N SER A 159 27.00 -4.98 12.52
CA SER A 159 27.55 -4.33 13.72
C SER A 159 28.37 -5.32 14.53
N GLU A 160 27.82 -6.51 14.80
CA GLU A 160 28.50 -7.57 15.56
C GLU A 160 29.84 -7.97 14.92
N LEU A 161 29.90 -8.05 13.59
CA LEU A 161 31.14 -8.34 12.86
C LEU A 161 32.19 -7.23 12.96
N ARG A 162 31.78 -5.97 13.13
CA ARG A 162 32.68 -4.80 13.27
C ARG A 162 33.15 -4.59 14.71
N GLU A 163 32.36 -5.01 15.70
CA GLU A 163 32.72 -4.93 17.13
C GLU A 163 33.61 -6.10 17.58
N GLY A 164 33.75 -7.14 16.75
CA GLY A 164 34.62 -8.30 16.98
C GLY A 164 36.07 -8.15 16.48
N GLU A 165 36.46 -7.00 15.92
CA GLU A 165 37.83 -6.68 15.45
C GLU A 165 38.66 -5.85 16.45
#